data_AF-A0A084VB37-F1
#
_entry.id   AF-A0A084VB37-F1
#
_cell.length_a   1.000
_cell.length_b   1.000
_cell.length_c   1.000
_cell.angle_alpha   90.00
_cell.angle_beta   90.00
_cell.angle_gamma   90.00
#
_symmetry.space_group_name_H-M   'P 1'
#
loop_
_entity.id
_entity.type
_entity.pdbx_description
1 polymer ?
#
loop_
_entity_poly.entity_id
_entity_poly.type
_entity_poly.pdbx_seq_one_letter_code
_entity_poly.pdbx_strand_id
1 'polypeptide(L)'
;MRNYNTAGIIDLTCESDHDCEAFRSATVNSTCVEEHCRCTDLQRDNNATECKPLVNRVSNQIGGQCPCQVANSFCHEQTHRCVCKDGFLPSRVEKKCVHKSVPLGGECEESGQCFHQDHFAECDRTEQVCQCQEHFVIYEGSCHSIIAVANLSKPCESNEECANGTVGDALCHSGQCICGTGFVADSTNSSCLAVAELEQPCTDSNQCIATLGVGSICYQQRCVCDSNHFQFPVHASDATSGQQKIRNVCERKIVHGDSCNDDQNCYQFHVGPHEQTMECFMNACVCLPGHIEKDNVCFKASSSVNVTPASVLLAIIGTLSVLKHLLFAY
;
A
#
# COMPACT_ATOMS: atom_id res chain seq x y z
N MET A 1 -23.03 -32.91 5.85
CA MET A 1 -23.77 -32.78 7.13
C MET A 1 -23.30 -33.86 8.09
N ARG A 2 -23.26 -33.51 9.39
CA ARG A 2 -22.64 -34.19 10.56
C ARG A 2 -21.14 -33.94 10.70
N ASN A 3 -20.61 -33.51 11.83
CA ASN A 3 -21.21 -32.97 13.06
C ASN A 3 -20.09 -32.16 13.76
N TYR A 4 -20.34 -30.88 14.03
CA TYR A 4 -19.56 -30.16 15.04
C TYR A 4 -19.98 -30.70 16.39
N ASN A 5 -19.11 -31.47 17.05
CA ASN A 5 -19.34 -31.93 18.41
C ASN A 5 -18.63 -31.00 19.39
N THR A 6 -19.42 -30.34 20.22
CA THR A 6 -19.04 -29.42 21.29
C THR A 6 -18.55 -30.16 22.54
N ALA A 7 -17.43 -30.88 22.40
CA ALA A 7 -16.59 -31.34 23.51
C ALA A 7 -15.19 -31.64 22.93
N GLY A 8 -14.12 -31.22 23.60
CA GLY A 8 -12.73 -31.33 23.13
C GLY A 8 -12.19 -32.77 23.05
N ILE A 9 -12.78 -33.59 22.18
CA ILE A 9 -12.34 -34.94 21.83
C ILE A 9 -11.79 -34.84 20.41
N ILE A 10 -10.47 -34.98 20.27
CA ILE A 10 -9.78 -34.99 18.98
C ILE A 10 -9.90 -36.41 18.40
N ASP A 11 -10.46 -36.53 17.21
CA ASP A 11 -10.48 -37.79 16.45
C ASP A 11 -9.17 -37.90 15.68
N LEU A 12 -8.42 -38.98 15.93
CA LEU A 12 -7.13 -39.27 15.32
C LEU A 12 -7.19 -40.45 14.35
N THR A 13 -8.37 -40.97 14.04
CA THR A 13 -8.50 -42.11 13.12
C THR A 13 -8.13 -41.71 11.68
N CYS A 14 -7.44 -42.58 10.95
CA CYS A 14 -7.03 -42.34 9.56
C CYS A 14 -6.95 -43.63 8.76
N GLU A 15 -7.20 -43.53 7.45
CA GLU A 15 -6.95 -44.62 6.48
C GLU A 15 -5.69 -44.31 5.63
N SER A 16 -5.32 -43.04 5.54
CA SER A 16 -4.16 -42.56 4.78
C SER A 16 -3.54 -41.31 5.41
N ASP A 17 -2.32 -40.96 4.98
CA ASP A 17 -1.64 -39.72 5.41
C ASP A 17 -2.45 -38.44 5.10
N HIS A 18 -3.34 -38.48 4.10
CA HIS A 18 -4.19 -37.36 3.72
C HIS A 18 -5.18 -37.00 4.84
N ASP A 19 -5.72 -37.99 5.56
CA ASP A 19 -6.66 -37.79 6.67
C ASP A 19 -5.99 -37.07 7.84
N CYS A 20 -4.65 -37.12 7.92
CA CYS A 20 -3.85 -36.49 8.96
C CYS A 20 -3.37 -35.08 8.61
N GLU A 21 -3.64 -34.57 7.41
CA GLU A 21 -3.18 -33.24 6.97
C GLU A 21 -3.67 -32.12 7.89
N ALA A 22 -4.84 -32.29 8.51
CA ALA A 22 -5.42 -31.34 9.46
C ALA A 22 -4.52 -31.07 10.69
N PHE A 23 -3.51 -31.90 10.95
CA PHE A 23 -2.55 -31.76 12.05
C PHE A 23 -1.15 -31.32 11.60
N ARG A 24 -0.91 -31.19 10.28
CA ARG A 24 0.39 -30.83 9.71
C ARG A 24 0.60 -29.31 9.79
N SER A 25 1.81 -28.89 10.16
CA SER A 25 2.22 -27.47 10.17
C SER A 25 3.69 -27.31 9.79
N ALA A 26 4.18 -26.06 9.71
CA ALA A 26 5.58 -25.77 9.40
C ALA A 26 6.59 -26.37 10.41
N THR A 27 6.14 -26.72 11.62
CA THR A 27 6.99 -27.29 12.69
C THR A 27 6.57 -28.69 13.11
N VAL A 28 5.46 -29.21 12.58
CA VAL A 28 4.90 -30.50 12.96
C VAL A 28 4.54 -31.29 11.70
N ASN A 29 5.11 -32.48 11.56
CA ASN A 29 4.69 -33.43 10.53
C ASN A 29 3.63 -34.38 11.10
N SER A 30 2.66 -34.77 10.28
CA SER A 30 1.61 -35.73 10.63
C SER A 30 1.50 -36.82 9.56
N THR A 31 1.43 -38.08 9.99
CA THR A 31 1.36 -39.28 9.14
C THR A 31 0.44 -40.32 9.77
N CYS A 32 -0.25 -41.11 8.96
CA CYS A 32 -1.12 -42.19 9.39
C CYS A 32 -0.29 -43.44 9.72
N VAL A 33 -0.34 -43.88 10.97
CA VAL A 33 0.38 -45.06 11.45
C VAL A 33 -0.59 -45.90 12.27
N GLU A 34 -0.80 -47.16 11.89
CA GLU A 34 -1.70 -48.08 12.61
C GLU A 34 -3.12 -47.50 12.79
N GLU A 35 -3.69 -46.98 11.69
CA GLU A 35 -5.03 -46.37 11.64
C GLU A 35 -5.19 -45.11 12.52
N HIS A 36 -4.08 -44.56 13.03
CA HIS A 36 -4.07 -43.34 13.85
C HIS A 36 -3.05 -42.30 13.37
N CYS A 37 -3.43 -41.02 13.40
CA CYS A 37 -2.56 -39.91 13.08
C CYS A 37 -1.48 -39.74 14.15
N ARG A 38 -0.22 -39.81 13.71
CA ARG A 38 0.96 -39.59 14.53
C ARG A 38 1.63 -38.28 14.14
N CYS A 39 1.86 -37.42 15.12
CA CYS A 39 2.52 -36.12 14.93
C CYS A 39 3.95 -36.12 15.48
N THR A 40 4.86 -35.49 14.74
CA THR A 40 6.29 -35.39 15.09
C THR A 40 6.78 -33.96 14.94
N ASP A 41 7.58 -33.51 15.90
CA ASP A 41 8.18 -32.18 15.93
C ASP A 41 9.44 -32.16 15.04
N LEU A 42 9.39 -31.37 13.97
CA LEU A 42 10.47 -31.24 12.99
C LEU A 42 11.68 -30.44 13.51
N GLN A 43 11.52 -29.68 14.60
CA GLN A 43 12.59 -28.88 15.22
C GLN A 43 13.33 -29.63 16.33
N ARG A 44 12.73 -30.68 16.90
CA ARG A 44 13.32 -31.49 17.99
C ARG A 44 13.49 -32.95 17.58
N ASP A 45 14.31 -33.18 16.56
CA ASP A 45 14.77 -34.52 16.17
C ASP A 45 13.63 -35.53 15.87
N ASN A 46 12.51 -35.07 15.28
CA ASN A 46 11.33 -35.90 14.96
C ASN A 46 10.70 -36.60 16.18
N ASN A 47 10.85 -36.03 17.37
CA ASN A 47 10.20 -36.57 18.55
C ASN A 47 8.67 -36.52 18.42
N ALA A 48 8.01 -37.54 18.98
CA ALA A 48 6.55 -37.60 19.01
C ALA A 48 6.00 -36.39 19.78
N THR A 49 5.04 -35.69 19.18
CA THR A 49 4.35 -34.55 19.76
C THR A 49 2.84 -34.77 19.71
N GLU A 50 2.12 -34.01 20.52
CA GLU A 50 0.66 -34.03 20.53
C GLU A 50 0.11 -33.52 19.19
N CYS A 51 -0.77 -34.29 18.55
CA CYS A 51 -1.50 -33.85 17.37
C CYS A 51 -2.52 -32.78 17.76
N LYS A 52 -2.16 -31.53 17.51
CA LYS A 52 -3.08 -30.40 17.66
C LYS A 52 -3.67 -30.09 16.29
N PRO A 53 -5.00 -30.04 16.16
CA PRO A 53 -5.61 -29.57 14.92
C PRO A 53 -4.97 -28.25 14.56
N LEU A 54 -4.54 -28.12 13.31
CA LEU A 54 -4.17 -26.83 12.77
C LEU A 54 -5.43 -25.99 12.92
N VAL A 55 -5.42 -25.10 13.91
CA VAL A 55 -6.44 -24.07 14.01
C VAL A 55 -6.14 -23.16 12.84
N ASN A 56 -6.68 -23.50 11.67
CA ASN A 56 -6.89 -22.57 10.57
C ASN A 56 -7.79 -21.51 11.17
N ARG A 57 -7.16 -20.49 11.76
CA ARG A 57 -7.82 -19.22 11.99
C ARG A 57 -8.06 -18.72 10.57
N VAL A 58 -9.21 -19.11 10.01
CA VAL A 58 -9.74 -18.50 8.80
C VAL A 58 -9.73 -17.02 9.12
N SER A 59 -8.74 -16.33 8.57
CA SER A 59 -8.55 -14.93 8.89
C SER A 59 -9.63 -14.23 8.09
N ASN A 60 -10.64 -13.71 8.78
CA ASN A 60 -11.72 -12.91 8.17
C ASN A 60 -11.22 -11.54 7.70
N GLN A 61 -9.97 -11.46 7.27
CA GLN A 61 -9.24 -10.26 6.91
C GLN A 61 -8.56 -10.52 5.59
N ILE A 62 -8.54 -9.50 4.74
CA ILE A 62 -7.77 -9.53 3.50
C ILE A 62 -6.29 -9.80 3.85
N GLY A 63 -5.61 -10.59 3.03
CA GLY A 63 -4.26 -11.12 3.27
C GLY A 63 -4.22 -12.41 4.09
N GLY A 64 -5.36 -12.82 4.67
CA GLY A 64 -5.54 -14.05 5.43
C GLY A 64 -5.62 -15.33 4.58
N GLN A 65 -5.60 -16.50 5.23
CA GLN A 65 -5.78 -17.80 4.58
C GLN A 65 -7.23 -18.03 4.15
N CYS A 66 -7.42 -18.70 3.00
CA CYS A 66 -8.73 -19.08 2.49
C CYS A 66 -9.45 -20.12 3.39
N PRO A 67 -10.80 -20.23 3.34
CA PRO A 67 -11.74 -19.52 2.46
C PRO A 67 -12.06 -18.09 2.91
N CYS A 68 -12.34 -17.20 1.94
CA CYS A 68 -12.56 -15.78 2.19
C CYS A 68 -14.01 -15.47 2.54
N GLN A 69 -14.21 -14.76 3.65
CA GLN A 69 -15.54 -14.32 4.12
C GLN A 69 -15.80 -12.82 3.93
N VAL A 70 -14.79 -12.06 3.52
CA VAL A 70 -14.89 -10.61 3.33
C VAL A 70 -15.63 -10.31 2.02
N ALA A 71 -16.58 -9.37 2.04
CA ALA A 71 -17.28 -8.94 0.83
C ALA A 71 -16.28 -8.38 -0.21
N ASN A 72 -16.59 -8.57 -1.50
CA ASN A 72 -15.72 -8.13 -2.60
C ASN A 72 -14.29 -8.70 -2.55
N SER A 73 -14.11 -9.84 -1.89
CA SER A 73 -12.85 -10.61 -1.91
C SER A 73 -13.00 -11.94 -2.63
N PHE A 74 -11.86 -12.53 -3.00
CA PHE A 74 -11.78 -13.89 -3.52
C PHE A 74 -10.48 -14.57 -3.03
N CYS A 75 -10.44 -15.90 -3.11
CA CYS A 75 -9.23 -16.66 -2.79
C CYS A 75 -8.29 -16.64 -4.00
N HIS A 76 -7.09 -16.09 -3.83
CA HIS A 76 -6.09 -16.10 -4.88
C HIS A 76 -5.45 -17.49 -4.98
N GLU A 77 -5.59 -18.13 -6.15
CA GLU A 77 -5.25 -19.54 -6.37
C GLU A 77 -3.76 -19.87 -6.12
N GLN A 78 -2.85 -18.94 -6.41
CA GLN A 78 -1.40 -19.22 -6.28
C GLN A 78 -0.88 -19.02 -4.85
N THR A 79 -1.44 -18.06 -4.12
CA THR A 79 -0.96 -17.70 -2.78
C THR A 79 -1.81 -18.30 -1.68
N HIS A 80 -2.99 -18.86 -2.02
CA HIS A 80 -4.02 -19.33 -1.10
C HIS A 80 -4.39 -18.28 -0.03
N ARG A 81 -4.37 -17.00 -0.43
CA ARG A 81 -4.70 -15.85 0.41
C ARG A 81 -5.94 -15.10 -0.10
N CYS A 82 -6.63 -14.44 0.80
CA CYS A 82 -7.77 -13.59 0.48
C CYS A 82 -7.33 -12.24 -0.06
N VAL A 83 -7.81 -11.88 -1.23
CA VAL A 83 -7.46 -10.63 -1.93
C VAL A 83 -8.74 -9.91 -2.38
N CYS A 84 -8.68 -8.60 -2.53
CA CYS A 84 -9.80 -7.85 -3.06
C CYS A 84 -9.98 -8.09 -4.56
N LYS A 85 -11.23 -8.10 -5.02
CA LYS A 85 -11.58 -8.15 -6.44
C LYS A 85 -11.12 -6.88 -7.16
N ASP A 86 -11.00 -6.96 -8.48
CA ASP A 86 -10.71 -5.79 -9.32
C ASP A 86 -11.66 -4.62 -9.03
N GLY A 87 -11.10 -3.42 -8.95
CA GLY A 87 -11.83 -2.20 -8.56
C GLY A 87 -11.94 -1.98 -7.05
N PHE A 88 -11.39 -2.87 -6.22
CA PHE A 88 -11.35 -2.73 -4.77
C PHE A 88 -9.92 -2.78 -4.21
N LEU A 89 -9.70 -2.07 -3.11
CA LEU A 89 -8.44 -2.03 -2.37
C LEU A 89 -8.66 -2.48 -0.92
N PRO A 90 -7.63 -3.04 -0.26
CA PRO A 90 -7.70 -3.36 1.16
C PRO A 90 -7.76 -2.08 1.98
N SER A 91 -8.83 -1.93 2.77
CA SER A 91 -8.98 -0.88 3.77
C SER A 91 -7.85 -0.93 4.80
N ARG A 92 -7.32 0.24 5.15
CA ARG A 92 -6.29 0.40 6.19
C ARG A 92 -6.86 0.24 7.60
N VAL A 93 -8.17 0.41 7.79
CA VAL A 93 -8.81 0.41 9.12
C VAL A 93 -9.48 -0.94 9.41
N GLU A 94 -10.45 -1.33 8.60
CA GLU A 94 -11.37 -2.43 8.88
C GLU A 94 -10.95 -3.75 8.19
N LYS A 95 -9.84 -3.74 7.44
CA LYS A 95 -9.32 -4.88 6.67
C LYS A 95 -10.39 -5.51 5.76
N LYS A 96 -11.30 -4.67 5.25
CA LYS A 96 -12.32 -4.97 4.24
C LYS A 96 -11.86 -4.55 2.85
N CYS A 97 -12.60 -4.91 1.81
CA CYS A 97 -12.38 -4.40 0.46
C CYS A 97 -13.22 -3.15 0.22
N VAL A 98 -12.57 -1.99 0.09
CA VAL A 98 -13.21 -0.70 -0.23
C VAL A 98 -13.04 -0.39 -1.71
N HIS A 99 -13.92 0.45 -2.27
CA HIS A 99 -13.81 0.83 -3.68
C HIS A 99 -12.51 1.59 -3.93
N LYS A 100 -11.85 1.32 -5.05
CA LYS A 100 -10.63 2.06 -5.45
C LYS A 100 -10.93 3.53 -5.78
N SER A 101 -12.09 3.77 -6.39
CA SER A 101 -12.55 5.09 -6.81
C SER A 101 -14.03 5.26 -6.46
N VAL A 102 -14.38 6.38 -5.86
CA VAL A 102 -15.74 6.69 -5.39
C VAL A 102 -16.16 8.07 -5.93
N PRO A 103 -17.37 8.21 -6.50
CA PRO A 103 -17.87 9.50 -6.97
C PRO A 103 -18.13 10.48 -5.82
N LEU A 104 -18.18 11.78 -6.14
CA LEU A 104 -18.61 12.81 -5.19
C LEU A 104 -19.99 12.47 -4.58
N GLY A 105 -20.12 12.64 -3.27
CA GLY A 105 -21.26 12.24 -2.45
C GLY A 105 -21.34 10.75 -2.13
N GLY A 106 -20.45 9.91 -2.68
CA GLY A 106 -20.36 8.49 -2.36
C GLY A 106 -19.62 8.20 -1.07
N GLU A 107 -19.93 7.08 -0.42
CA GLU A 107 -19.28 6.66 0.83
C GLU A 107 -17.80 6.32 0.62
N CYS A 108 -16.94 6.85 1.48
CA CYS A 108 -15.50 6.67 1.43
C CYS A 108 -14.93 6.41 2.84
N GLU A 109 -13.72 5.87 2.88
CA GLU A 109 -12.96 5.65 4.12
C GLU A 109 -11.64 6.45 4.12
N GLU A 110 -11.07 6.67 2.93
CA GLU A 110 -9.82 7.40 2.75
C GLU A 110 -9.91 8.32 1.54
N SER A 111 -9.26 9.48 1.60
CA SER A 111 -9.31 10.49 0.54
C SER A 111 -8.75 9.97 -0.80
N GLY A 112 -7.89 8.95 -0.78
CA GLY A 112 -7.42 8.28 -2.00
C GLY A 112 -8.56 7.76 -2.88
N GLN A 113 -9.68 7.33 -2.30
CA GLN A 113 -10.84 6.87 -3.06
C GLN A 113 -11.50 8.01 -3.84
N CYS A 114 -11.46 9.22 -3.28
CA CYS A 114 -12.02 10.43 -3.88
C CYS A 114 -11.05 11.05 -4.90
N PHE A 115 -9.75 11.09 -4.58
CA PHE A 115 -8.71 11.62 -5.48
C PHE A 115 -8.60 10.87 -6.81
N HIS A 116 -8.92 9.57 -6.84
CA HIS A 116 -8.95 8.81 -8.10
C HIS A 116 -10.07 9.25 -9.05
N GLN A 117 -11.15 9.82 -8.50
CA GLN A 117 -12.25 10.37 -9.29
C GLN A 117 -12.00 11.84 -9.66
N ASP A 118 -11.60 12.64 -8.68
CA ASP A 118 -11.33 14.06 -8.84
C ASP A 118 -10.17 14.47 -7.91
N HIS A 119 -9.11 15.03 -8.48
CA HIS A 119 -7.88 15.33 -7.74
C HIS A 119 -8.06 16.35 -6.60
N PHE A 120 -9.16 17.13 -6.60
CA PHE A 120 -9.50 18.10 -5.57
C PHE A 120 -10.66 17.62 -4.66
N ALA A 121 -10.96 16.31 -4.66
CA ALA A 121 -11.96 15.72 -3.79
C ALA A 121 -11.32 14.91 -2.65
N GLU A 122 -11.79 15.09 -1.42
CA GLU A 122 -11.32 14.35 -0.25
C GLU A 122 -12.45 13.58 0.43
N CYS A 123 -12.08 12.64 1.30
CA CYS A 123 -13.04 11.92 2.11
C CYS A 123 -13.34 12.71 3.39
N ASP A 124 -14.58 13.18 3.55
CA ASP A 124 -14.99 13.87 4.76
C ASP A 124 -14.92 12.92 5.96
N ARG A 125 -14.18 13.31 7.01
CA ARG A 125 -13.96 12.43 8.16
C ARG A 125 -15.21 12.25 9.02
N THR A 126 -16.16 13.17 8.96
CA THR A 126 -17.36 13.18 9.80
C THR A 126 -18.51 12.45 9.12
N GLU A 127 -18.80 12.80 7.87
CA GLU A 127 -19.87 12.25 7.06
C GLU A 127 -19.46 10.97 6.33
N GLN A 128 -18.16 10.70 6.21
CA GLN A 128 -17.60 9.54 5.48
C GLN A 128 -18.06 9.50 4.02
N VAL A 129 -18.12 10.66 3.38
CA VAL A 129 -18.47 10.81 1.95
C VAL A 129 -17.42 11.64 1.20
N CYS A 130 -17.24 11.34 -0.09
CA CYS A 130 -16.36 12.12 -0.94
C CYS A 130 -16.96 13.51 -1.17
N GLN A 131 -16.22 14.56 -0.85
CA GLN A 131 -16.60 15.95 -1.08
C GLN A 131 -15.43 16.72 -1.69
N CYS A 132 -15.70 17.91 -2.20
CA CYS A 132 -14.61 18.78 -2.64
C CYS A 132 -13.81 19.30 -1.43
N GLN A 133 -12.51 19.47 -1.62
CA GLN A 133 -11.62 20.11 -0.65
C GLN A 133 -12.07 21.53 -0.32
N GLU A 134 -11.57 22.07 0.78
CA GLU A 134 -11.77 23.48 1.14
C GLU A 134 -11.40 24.40 -0.03
N HIS A 135 -12.24 25.41 -0.28
CA HIS A 135 -12.15 26.32 -1.43
C HIS A 135 -12.50 25.71 -2.80
N PHE A 136 -13.12 24.53 -2.84
CA PHE A 136 -13.69 23.96 -4.05
C PHE A 136 -15.19 23.69 -3.87
N VAL A 137 -15.94 23.73 -4.96
CA VAL A 137 -17.36 23.35 -4.99
C VAL A 137 -17.66 22.39 -6.11
N ILE A 138 -18.72 21.62 -5.94
CA ILE A 138 -19.23 20.74 -6.97
C ILE A 138 -19.90 21.59 -8.07
N TYR A 139 -19.35 21.54 -9.28
CA TYR A 139 -19.94 22.11 -10.48
C TYR A 139 -19.86 21.07 -11.61
N GLU A 140 -20.98 20.79 -12.27
CA GLU A 140 -21.08 19.78 -13.35
C GLU A 140 -20.48 18.40 -12.99
N GLY A 141 -20.55 18.02 -11.71
CA GLY A 141 -20.07 16.72 -11.22
C GLY A 141 -18.57 16.63 -10.95
N SER A 142 -17.84 17.76 -10.97
CA SER A 142 -16.42 17.85 -10.62
C SER A 142 -16.17 18.98 -9.61
N CYS A 143 -14.99 19.00 -8.99
CA CYS A 143 -14.59 20.03 -8.03
C CYS A 143 -13.93 21.22 -8.74
N HIS A 144 -14.58 22.38 -8.63
CA HIS A 144 -14.10 23.64 -9.20
C HIS A 144 -13.68 24.60 -8.10
N SER A 145 -12.49 25.21 -8.25
CA SER A 145 -11.94 26.12 -7.27
C SER A 145 -12.73 27.43 -7.21
N ILE A 146 -13.03 27.88 -6.00
CA ILE A 146 -13.66 29.17 -5.70
C ILE A 146 -12.61 30.28 -5.80
N ILE A 147 -13.00 31.42 -6.37
CA ILE A 147 -12.22 32.64 -6.37
C ILE A 147 -12.96 33.77 -5.65
N ALA A 148 -12.21 34.61 -4.94
CA ALA A 148 -12.70 35.83 -4.32
C ALA A 148 -12.46 37.02 -5.26
N VAL A 149 -13.54 37.65 -5.69
CA VAL A 149 -13.49 38.85 -6.54
C VAL A 149 -13.56 40.09 -5.65
N ALA A 150 -12.48 40.87 -5.60
CA ALA A 150 -12.31 41.97 -4.63
C ALA A 150 -13.43 43.04 -4.66
N ASN A 151 -14.03 43.27 -5.83
CA ASN A 151 -15.08 44.29 -6.00
C ASN A 151 -16.50 43.73 -5.80
N LEU A 152 -16.62 42.44 -5.49
CA LEU A 152 -17.90 41.78 -5.33
C LEU A 152 -18.23 41.63 -3.84
N SER A 153 -19.16 42.46 -3.35
CA SER A 153 -19.59 42.49 -1.94
C SER A 153 -20.88 41.71 -1.67
N LYS A 154 -21.53 41.23 -2.74
CA LYS A 154 -22.74 40.40 -2.71
C LYS A 154 -22.45 39.06 -3.41
N PRO A 155 -23.26 38.01 -3.21
CA PRO A 155 -23.16 36.81 -4.04
C PRO A 155 -23.26 37.18 -5.53
N CYS A 156 -22.49 36.50 -6.38
CA CYS A 156 -22.56 36.75 -7.82
C CYS A 156 -23.94 36.38 -8.36
N GLU A 157 -24.42 37.12 -9.36
CA GLU A 157 -25.67 36.84 -10.07
C GLU A 157 -25.45 36.45 -11.54
N SER A 158 -24.28 36.79 -12.10
CA SER A 158 -23.92 36.47 -13.48
C SER A 158 -22.41 36.25 -13.65
N ASN A 159 -22.03 35.56 -14.73
CA ASN A 159 -20.62 35.26 -15.02
C ASN A 159 -19.80 36.54 -15.25
N GLU A 160 -20.43 37.60 -15.78
CA GLU A 160 -19.77 38.88 -16.03
C GLU A 160 -19.28 39.55 -14.74
N GLU A 161 -19.99 39.36 -13.62
CA GLU A 161 -19.56 39.86 -12.31
C GLU A 161 -18.27 39.17 -11.83
N CYS A 162 -18.06 37.90 -12.20
CA CYS A 162 -16.87 37.13 -11.88
C CYS A 162 -15.70 37.41 -12.85
N ALA A 163 -16.01 37.63 -14.12
CA ALA A 163 -15.02 37.94 -15.16
C ALA A 163 -14.41 39.35 -14.99
N ASN A 164 -15.16 40.31 -14.45
CA ASN A 164 -14.76 41.74 -14.41
C ASN A 164 -13.78 42.12 -13.28
N GLY A 165 -12.91 41.19 -12.88
CA GLY A 165 -11.93 41.40 -11.82
C GLY A 165 -10.89 40.30 -11.68
N THR A 166 -10.91 39.32 -12.58
CA THR A 166 -10.04 38.13 -12.53
C THR A 166 -9.44 37.89 -13.91
N VAL A 167 -8.23 37.32 -13.93
CA VAL A 167 -7.60 36.85 -15.17
C VAL A 167 -7.98 35.38 -15.31
N GLY A 168 -8.60 35.00 -16.44
CA GLY A 168 -9.00 33.63 -16.74
C GLY A 168 -10.51 33.45 -16.95
N ASP A 169 -10.94 32.20 -17.12
CA ASP A 169 -12.35 31.83 -17.29
C ASP A 169 -13.02 31.63 -15.92
N ALA A 170 -13.75 32.64 -15.44
CA ALA A 170 -14.46 32.63 -14.17
C ALA A 170 -15.97 32.64 -14.39
N LEU A 171 -16.68 31.76 -13.69
CA LEU A 171 -18.11 31.54 -13.80
C LEU A 171 -18.79 31.80 -12.46
N CYS A 172 -20.04 32.25 -12.49
CA CYS A 172 -20.86 32.38 -11.31
C CYS A 172 -21.66 31.10 -11.07
N HIS A 173 -21.46 30.47 -9.92
CA HIS A 173 -22.18 29.29 -9.49
C HIS A 173 -22.67 29.42 -8.05
N SER A 174 -23.97 29.29 -7.83
CA SER A 174 -24.58 29.32 -6.49
C SER A 174 -24.18 30.55 -5.64
N GLY A 175 -24.00 31.70 -6.29
CA GLY A 175 -23.59 32.93 -5.64
C GLY A 175 -22.08 33.08 -5.39
N GLN A 176 -21.27 32.12 -5.83
CA GLN A 176 -19.81 32.12 -5.72
C GLN A 176 -19.16 32.16 -7.11
N CYS A 177 -18.04 32.87 -7.23
CA CYS A 177 -17.23 32.81 -8.43
C CYS A 177 -16.33 31.59 -8.38
N ILE A 178 -16.31 30.80 -9.45
CA ILE A 178 -15.51 29.59 -9.60
C ILE A 178 -14.69 29.64 -10.89
N CYS A 179 -13.59 28.91 -10.95
CA CYS A 179 -12.87 28.73 -12.21
C CYS A 179 -13.59 27.73 -13.11
N GLY A 180 -13.72 28.07 -14.40
CA GLY A 180 -14.29 27.20 -15.42
C GLY A 180 -13.39 26.00 -15.76
N THR A 181 -13.90 25.13 -16.62
CA THR A 181 -13.20 23.91 -17.05
C THR A 181 -11.85 24.24 -17.69
N GLY A 182 -10.79 23.57 -17.23
CA GLY A 182 -9.42 23.81 -17.72
C GLY A 182 -8.70 24.96 -17.00
N PHE A 183 -9.31 25.54 -15.96
CA PHE A 183 -8.71 26.55 -15.10
C PHE A 183 -8.84 26.17 -13.62
N VAL A 184 -7.91 26.68 -12.82
CA VAL A 184 -7.88 26.49 -11.36
C VAL A 184 -7.41 27.77 -10.67
N ALA A 185 -7.86 27.99 -9.45
CA ALA A 185 -7.49 29.15 -8.67
C ALA A 185 -6.00 29.15 -8.33
N ASP A 186 -5.38 30.32 -8.36
CA ASP A 186 -4.08 30.53 -7.71
C ASP A 186 -4.17 30.37 -6.19
N SER A 187 -3.02 30.25 -5.52
CA SER A 187 -2.94 30.15 -4.05
C SER A 187 -3.50 31.37 -3.28
N THR A 188 -3.81 32.47 -3.96
CA THR A 188 -4.47 33.64 -3.35
C THR A 188 -5.98 33.64 -3.57
N ASN A 189 -6.51 32.62 -4.26
CA ASN A 189 -7.89 32.51 -4.72
C ASN A 189 -8.38 33.76 -5.45
N SER A 190 -7.51 34.45 -6.21
CA SER A 190 -7.85 35.74 -6.84
C SER A 190 -7.92 35.69 -8.37
N SER A 191 -7.31 34.67 -8.99
CA SER A 191 -7.30 34.50 -10.43
C SER A 191 -7.42 33.04 -10.83
N CYS A 192 -7.89 32.81 -12.06
CA CYS A 192 -8.03 31.48 -12.66
C CYS A 192 -6.88 31.23 -13.63
N LEU A 193 -5.99 30.33 -13.24
CA LEU A 193 -4.82 29.92 -14.01
C LEU A 193 -5.17 28.71 -14.87
N ALA A 194 -4.69 28.70 -16.12
CA ALA A 194 -4.84 27.53 -16.97
C ALA A 194 -4.10 26.32 -16.36
N VAL A 195 -4.74 25.14 -16.42
CA VAL A 195 -4.11 23.90 -15.96
C VAL A 195 -2.87 23.57 -16.80
N ALA A 196 -1.90 22.90 -16.20
CA ALA A 196 -0.60 22.63 -16.81
C ALA A 196 -0.27 21.14 -16.75
N GLU A 197 0.17 20.57 -17.87
CA GLU A 197 0.66 19.18 -17.96
C GLU A 197 2.11 19.07 -17.43
N LEU A 198 2.65 17.84 -17.40
CA LEU A 198 4.03 17.57 -16.98
C LEU A 198 5.05 18.42 -17.76
N GLU A 199 6.02 18.99 -17.05
CA GLU A 199 7.08 19.88 -17.54
C GLU A 199 6.61 21.20 -18.18
N GLN A 200 5.30 21.45 -18.25
CA GLN A 200 4.75 22.71 -18.74
C GLN A 200 4.99 23.85 -17.75
N PRO A 201 5.03 25.10 -18.24
CA PRO A 201 5.15 26.28 -17.39
C PRO A 201 4.02 26.36 -16.37
N CYS A 202 4.38 26.68 -15.13
CA CYS A 202 3.42 26.92 -14.05
C CYS A 202 3.91 28.05 -13.16
N THR A 203 2.96 28.66 -12.45
CA THR A 203 3.22 29.61 -11.36
C THR A 203 2.67 29.12 -10.03
N ASP A 204 1.70 28.20 -10.06
CA ASP A 204 1.07 27.61 -8.89
C ASP A 204 0.93 26.08 -9.04
N SER A 205 1.01 25.35 -7.93
CA SER A 205 0.91 23.88 -7.92
C SER A 205 -0.49 23.39 -8.27
N ASN A 206 -1.54 24.17 -8.04
CA ASN A 206 -2.91 23.80 -8.42
C ASN A 206 -3.03 23.51 -9.92
N GLN A 207 -2.28 24.25 -10.76
CA GLN A 207 -2.24 24.02 -12.21
C GLN A 207 -1.77 22.60 -12.56
N CYS A 208 -0.80 22.11 -11.80
CA CYS A 208 -0.22 20.78 -11.98
C CYS A 208 -1.14 19.70 -11.42
N ILE A 209 -1.70 19.92 -10.22
CA ILE A 209 -2.57 18.95 -9.52
C ILE A 209 -3.78 18.61 -10.39
N ALA A 210 -4.36 19.60 -11.06
CA ALA A 210 -5.51 19.39 -11.94
C ALA A 210 -5.29 18.33 -13.03
N THR A 211 -4.06 18.18 -13.55
CA THR A 211 -3.78 17.23 -14.64
C THR A 211 -2.98 16.01 -14.19
N LEU A 212 -2.07 16.17 -13.22
CA LEU A 212 -1.11 15.16 -12.79
C LEU A 212 -1.49 14.47 -11.47
N GLY A 213 -2.41 15.03 -10.69
CA GLY A 213 -2.84 14.50 -9.39
C GLY A 213 -2.15 15.14 -8.17
N VAL A 214 -2.59 14.75 -6.98
CA VAL A 214 -2.20 15.31 -5.65
C VAL A 214 -0.71 15.22 -5.30
N GLY A 215 0.08 14.49 -6.09
CA GLY A 215 1.52 14.35 -5.95
C GLY A 215 2.36 15.28 -6.84
N SER A 216 1.72 16.26 -7.48
CA SER A 216 2.39 17.18 -8.40
C SER A 216 2.55 18.58 -7.79
N ILE A 217 3.64 19.24 -8.15
CA ILE A 217 4.00 20.56 -7.64
C ILE A 217 4.55 21.43 -8.77
N CYS A 218 4.40 22.74 -8.62
CA CYS A 218 5.09 23.70 -9.46
C CYS A 218 6.50 23.97 -8.89
N TYR A 219 7.52 23.40 -9.51
CA TYR A 219 8.91 23.56 -9.08
C TYR A 219 9.75 24.15 -10.22
N GLN A 220 10.49 25.22 -9.91
CA GLN A 220 11.29 25.95 -10.91
C GLN A 220 10.48 26.33 -12.16
N GLN A 221 9.24 26.79 -11.94
CA GLN A 221 8.28 27.18 -12.99
C GLN A 221 7.86 26.03 -13.92
N ARG A 222 7.98 24.77 -13.47
CA ARG A 222 7.53 23.61 -14.22
C ARG A 222 6.77 22.62 -13.35
N CYS A 223 5.74 22.00 -13.92
CA CYS A 223 5.03 20.92 -13.24
C CYS A 223 5.89 19.67 -13.17
N VAL A 224 6.12 19.17 -11.97
CA VAL A 224 6.87 17.95 -11.68
C VAL A 224 6.15 17.14 -10.59
N CYS A 225 6.50 15.87 -10.44
CA CYS A 225 6.08 15.10 -9.27
C CYS A 225 6.95 15.46 -8.06
N ASP A 226 6.34 15.49 -6.88
CA ASP A 226 7.08 15.71 -5.63
C ASP A 226 8.00 14.53 -5.28
N SER A 227 8.75 14.65 -4.18
CA SER A 227 9.72 13.64 -3.77
C SER A 227 9.13 12.27 -3.42
N ASN A 228 7.84 12.20 -3.10
CA ASN A 228 7.12 10.99 -2.71
C ASN A 228 6.34 10.37 -3.88
N HIS A 229 6.38 11.00 -5.06
CA HIS A 229 5.70 10.53 -6.26
C HIS A 229 6.68 10.31 -7.41
N PHE A 230 6.25 9.52 -8.38
CA PHE A 230 6.99 9.27 -9.61
C PHE A 230 6.07 9.40 -10.81
N GLN A 231 6.67 9.72 -11.95
CA GLN A 231 5.95 9.83 -13.21
C GLN A 231 5.52 8.44 -13.69
N PHE A 232 4.23 8.26 -13.95
CA PHE A 232 3.68 7.03 -14.49
C PHE A 232 2.81 7.29 -15.73
N PRO A 233 3.01 6.56 -16.84
CA PRO A 233 2.19 6.70 -18.04
C PRO A 233 0.85 5.96 -17.87
N VAL A 234 -0.25 6.66 -18.09
CA VAL A 234 -1.61 6.10 -18.08
C VAL A 234 -2.29 6.33 -19.44
N HIS A 235 -3.11 5.37 -19.84
CA HIS A 235 -3.97 5.51 -21.02
C HIS A 235 -5.18 6.38 -20.66
N ALA A 236 -5.30 7.53 -21.33
CA ALA A 236 -6.46 8.40 -21.25
C ALA A 236 -7.21 8.38 -22.58
N SER A 237 -8.54 8.32 -22.53
CA SER A 237 -9.38 8.56 -23.70
C SER A 237 -9.76 10.03 -23.76
N ASP A 238 -9.51 10.68 -24.88
CA ASP A 238 -10.06 12.01 -25.15
C ASP A 238 -11.58 11.88 -25.32
N ALA A 239 -12.35 12.54 -24.44
CA ALA A 239 -13.80 12.51 -24.44
C ALA A 239 -14.42 13.05 -25.75
N THR A 240 -13.66 13.83 -26.51
CA THR A 240 -14.11 14.53 -27.71
C THR A 240 -13.83 13.75 -29.00
N SER A 241 -12.70 13.05 -29.07
CA SER A 241 -12.24 12.33 -30.27
C SER A 241 -12.27 10.81 -30.13
N GLY A 242 -12.44 10.29 -28.91
CA GLY A 242 -12.30 8.87 -28.60
C GLY A 242 -10.88 8.33 -28.79
N GLN A 243 -9.90 9.17 -29.12
CA GLN A 243 -8.52 8.74 -29.30
C GLN A 243 -7.88 8.46 -27.94
N GLN A 244 -7.16 7.34 -27.88
CA GLN A 244 -6.32 7.00 -26.73
C GLN A 244 -5.04 7.84 -26.79
N LYS A 245 -4.87 8.72 -25.80
CA LYS A 245 -3.64 9.49 -25.55
C LYS A 245 -2.95 8.90 -24.32
N ILE A 246 -1.63 8.72 -24.39
CA ILE A 246 -0.84 8.43 -23.18
C ILE A 246 -0.61 9.77 -22.48
N ARG A 247 -1.01 9.86 -21.21
CA ARG A 247 -0.68 11.00 -20.34
C ARG A 247 0.15 10.53 -19.16
N ASN A 248 1.02 11.39 -18.65
CA ASN A 248 1.73 11.12 -17.42
C ASN A 248 0.94 11.63 -16.23
N VAL A 249 0.97 10.89 -15.12
CA VAL A 249 0.44 11.30 -13.82
C VAL A 249 1.50 11.08 -12.74
N CYS A 250 1.31 11.71 -11.59
CA CYS A 250 2.17 11.54 -10.43
C CYS A 250 1.58 10.46 -9.51
N GLU A 251 2.13 9.26 -9.62
CA GLU A 251 1.75 8.12 -8.80
C GLU A 251 2.60 8.06 -7.53
N ARG A 252 1.98 7.69 -6.41
CA ARG A 252 2.66 7.59 -5.12
C ARG A 252 3.70 6.48 -5.16
N LYS A 253 4.88 6.74 -4.61
CA LYS A 253 5.90 5.70 -4.38
C LYS A 253 5.42 4.72 -3.33
N ILE A 254 5.42 3.44 -3.68
CA ILE A 254 5.09 2.36 -2.75
C ILE A 254 6.23 2.13 -1.78
N VAL A 255 5.91 2.12 -0.49
CA VAL A 255 6.87 1.96 0.60
C VAL A 255 6.53 0.75 1.47
N HIS A 256 7.48 0.33 2.30
CA HIS A 256 7.27 -0.72 3.28
C HIS A 256 6.07 -0.40 4.18
N GLY A 257 5.18 -1.39 4.36
CA GLY A 257 3.95 -1.27 5.16
C GLY A 257 2.73 -0.72 4.41
N ASP A 258 2.86 -0.32 3.14
CA ASP A 258 1.69 0.05 2.34
C ASP A 258 0.76 -1.16 2.12
N SER A 259 -0.55 -0.89 2.03
CA SER A 259 -1.55 -1.92 1.81
C SER A 259 -1.45 -2.53 0.42
N CYS A 260 -1.59 -3.84 0.32
CA CYS A 260 -1.51 -4.58 -0.94
C CYS A 260 -2.54 -5.72 -0.99
N ASN A 261 -2.97 -6.08 -2.22
CA ASN A 261 -3.68 -7.32 -2.50
C ASN A 261 -2.71 -8.44 -2.90
N ASP A 262 -1.72 -8.09 -3.73
CA ASP A 262 -0.73 -9.01 -4.26
C ASP A 262 0.64 -8.33 -4.39
N ASP A 263 1.64 -9.13 -4.74
CA ASP A 263 3.03 -8.68 -4.85
C ASP A 263 3.20 -7.58 -5.91
N GLN A 264 2.34 -7.52 -6.95
CA GLN A 264 2.43 -6.48 -7.97
C GLN A 264 2.12 -5.10 -7.39
N ASN A 265 1.25 -5.02 -6.38
CA ASN A 265 0.99 -3.75 -5.68
C ASN A 265 2.21 -3.26 -4.88
N CYS A 266 3.14 -4.15 -4.54
CA CYS A 266 4.36 -3.80 -3.82
C CYS A 266 5.54 -3.46 -4.74
N TYR A 267 5.31 -3.47 -6.06
CA TYR A 267 6.36 -3.25 -7.03
C TYR A 267 6.85 -1.79 -7.04
N GLN A 268 8.14 -1.61 -6.78
CA GLN A 268 8.76 -0.29 -6.70
C GLN A 268 9.21 0.21 -8.07
N PHE A 269 8.26 0.60 -8.94
CA PHE A 269 8.56 1.14 -10.28
C PHE A 269 9.54 2.32 -10.29
N HIS A 270 9.70 3.01 -9.16
CA HIS A 270 10.57 4.18 -8.98
C HIS A 270 12.02 3.85 -8.60
N VAL A 271 12.32 2.60 -8.22
CA VAL A 271 13.68 2.14 -7.95
C VAL A 271 14.17 1.44 -9.23
N GLY A 272 15.33 1.86 -9.75
CA GLY A 272 15.87 1.32 -10.99
C GLY A 272 16.13 -0.20 -10.94
N PRO A 273 16.74 -0.75 -11.99
CA PRO A 273 15.98 -1.51 -12.98
C PRO A 273 15.03 -2.54 -12.35
N HIS A 274 13.73 -2.20 -12.23
CA HIS A 274 12.64 -3.19 -12.16
C HIS A 274 12.87 -4.38 -11.21
N GLU A 275 13.54 -4.15 -10.08
CA GLU A 275 13.85 -5.22 -9.13
C GLU A 275 12.72 -5.26 -8.11
N GLN A 276 11.99 -6.38 -8.09
CA GLN A 276 11.02 -6.62 -7.04
C GLN A 276 11.78 -6.90 -5.75
N THR A 277 11.72 -5.97 -4.79
CA THR A 277 12.39 -6.05 -3.48
C THR A 277 11.40 -6.30 -2.34
N MET A 278 10.09 -6.24 -2.63
CA MET A 278 9.00 -6.43 -1.68
C MET A 278 8.01 -7.50 -2.16
N GLU A 279 7.32 -8.12 -1.21
CA GLU A 279 6.17 -8.99 -1.44
C GLU A 279 4.97 -8.52 -0.61
N CYS A 280 3.78 -8.91 -1.04
CA CYS A 280 2.57 -8.68 -0.28
C CYS A 280 2.36 -9.81 0.72
N PHE A 281 2.63 -9.51 1.98
CA PHE A 281 2.47 -10.43 3.08
C PHE A 281 1.46 -9.88 4.08
N MET A 282 0.39 -10.65 4.33
CA MET A 282 -0.66 -10.26 5.27
C MET A 282 -1.19 -8.83 5.02
N ASN A 283 -1.40 -8.49 3.73
CA ASN A 283 -1.85 -7.18 3.26
C ASN A 283 -0.89 -6.00 3.42
N ALA A 284 0.35 -6.24 3.79
CA ALA A 284 1.36 -5.21 3.85
C ALA A 284 2.48 -5.54 2.87
N CYS A 285 2.99 -4.50 2.21
CA CYS A 285 4.25 -4.62 1.48
C CYS A 285 5.40 -4.79 2.48
N VAL A 286 6.05 -5.94 2.44
CA VAL A 286 7.19 -6.26 3.30
C VAL A 286 8.41 -6.60 2.43
N CYS A 287 9.61 -6.44 2.98
CA CYS A 287 10.81 -6.80 2.25
C CYS A 287 10.88 -8.30 1.98
N LEU A 288 11.31 -8.67 0.77
CA LEU A 288 11.62 -10.04 0.43
C LEU A 288 12.75 -10.60 1.31
N PRO A 289 12.82 -11.93 1.51
CA PRO A 289 13.95 -12.56 2.19
C PRO A 289 15.30 -12.13 1.60
N GLY A 290 16.24 -11.78 2.48
CA GLY A 290 17.57 -11.27 2.08
C GLY A 290 17.61 -9.78 1.75
N HIS A 291 16.50 -9.05 1.89
CA HIS A 291 16.46 -7.59 1.87
C HIS A 291 16.26 -7.04 3.28
N ILE A 292 16.78 -5.83 3.50
CA ILE A 292 16.67 -5.10 4.77
C ILE A 292 15.95 -3.79 4.49
N GLU A 293 14.94 -3.49 5.30
CA GLU A 293 14.24 -2.21 5.28
C GLU A 293 15.15 -1.10 5.78
N LYS A 294 15.19 0.00 5.03
CA LYS A 294 15.81 1.25 5.43
C LYS A 294 15.06 2.42 4.79
N ASP A 295 14.67 3.41 5.59
CA ASP A 295 13.95 4.61 5.11
C ASP A 295 12.67 4.26 4.30
N ASN A 296 11.97 3.21 4.73
CA ASN A 296 10.80 2.59 4.11
C ASN A 296 11.02 1.96 2.72
N VAL A 297 12.27 1.72 2.34
CA VAL A 297 12.67 1.06 1.08
C VAL A 297 13.47 -0.20 1.40
N CYS A 298 13.28 -1.26 0.63
CA CYS A 298 13.96 -2.53 0.83
C CYS A 298 15.23 -2.60 -0.02
N PHE A 299 16.38 -2.79 0.64
CA PHE A 299 17.68 -2.92 -0.02
C PHE A 299 18.26 -4.31 0.15
N LYS A 300 18.97 -4.81 -0.86
CA LYS A 300 19.65 -6.11 -0.78
C LYS A 300 20.69 -6.10 0.36
N ALA A 301 20.57 -7.06 1.29
CA ALA A 301 21.56 -7.21 2.35
C ALA A 301 22.93 -7.53 1.71
N SER A 302 23.92 -6.67 1.94
CA SER A 302 25.30 -6.94 1.52
C SER A 302 25.84 -8.13 2.33
N SER A 303 26.03 -9.28 1.66
CA SER A 303 26.72 -10.45 2.21
C SER A 303 28.13 -10.09 2.65
N SER A 304 28.29 -9.66 3.90
CA SER A 304 29.60 -9.32 4.48
C SER A 304 29.74 -9.94 5.86
N VAL A 305 29.69 -11.28 5.89
CA VAL A 305 30.40 -12.04 6.94
C VAL A 305 31.07 -13.25 6.28
N ASN A 306 32.22 -13.04 5.67
CA ASN A 306 33.21 -14.11 5.56
C ASN A 306 33.77 -14.31 6.97
N VAL A 307 33.18 -15.22 7.74
CA VAL A 307 33.86 -15.77 8.93
C VAL A 307 35.00 -16.62 8.38
N THR A 308 36.18 -16.03 8.26
CA THR A 308 37.40 -16.81 8.08
C THR A 308 37.70 -17.51 9.42
N PRO A 309 37.80 -18.84 9.47
CA PRO A 309 38.17 -19.53 10.70
C PRO A 309 39.70 -19.46 10.82
N ALA A 310 40.20 -18.38 11.39
CA ALA A 310 41.63 -18.25 11.68
C ALA A 310 41.82 -17.79 13.13
N SER A 311 41.66 -18.72 14.09
CA SER A 311 42.18 -18.61 15.47
C SER A 311 42.05 -19.93 16.23
N VAL A 312 42.79 -20.96 15.81
CA VAL A 312 43.27 -21.99 16.74
C VAL A 312 44.78 -22.08 16.53
N LEU A 313 45.50 -21.15 17.14
CA LEU A 313 46.93 -21.29 17.41
C LEU A 313 47.07 -21.45 18.92
N LEU A 314 47.01 -22.71 19.34
CA LEU A 314 47.38 -23.14 20.68
C LEU A 314 48.85 -22.80 20.90
N ALA A 315 49.10 -21.81 21.76
CA ALA A 315 50.41 -21.51 22.30
C ALA A 315 50.86 -22.68 23.19
N ILE A 316 51.81 -23.47 22.70
CA ILE A 316 52.57 -24.45 23.48
C ILE A 316 53.92 -23.81 23.78
N ILE A 317 54.07 -23.07 24.89
CA ILE A 317 55.37 -22.89 25.55
C ILE A 317 55.14 -22.71 27.05
N GLY A 318 55.82 -23.53 27.87
CA GLY A 318 56.19 -23.14 29.22
C GLY A 318 55.95 -24.15 30.33
N THR A 319 56.38 -25.41 30.19
CA THR A 319 56.58 -26.27 31.36
C THR A 319 57.87 -25.89 32.09
N LEU A 320 57.72 -25.69 33.40
CA LEU A 320 58.67 -26.01 34.46
C LEU A 320 59.87 -25.07 34.66
N SER A 321 59.69 -24.07 35.52
CA SER A 321 60.70 -23.75 36.53
C SER A 321 60.01 -23.32 37.82
N VAL A 322 60.61 -23.69 38.96
CA VAL A 322 60.12 -23.58 40.35
C VAL A 322 59.17 -24.74 40.71
N LEU A 323 59.61 -25.82 41.37
CA LEU A 323 60.06 -25.84 42.76
C LEU A 323 60.67 -27.22 43.10
N LYS A 324 61.93 -27.29 43.51
CA LYS A 324 62.39 -28.24 44.56
C LYS A 324 63.81 -27.90 45.01
N HIS A 325 63.89 -27.36 46.21
CA HIS A 325 65.10 -27.28 47.01
C HIS A 325 65.54 -28.69 47.49
N LEU A 326 66.87 -28.85 47.57
CA LEU A 326 67.66 -29.70 48.48
C LEU A 326 67.89 -31.19 48.14
N LEU A 327 69.17 -31.58 48.42
CA LEU A 327 69.84 -32.91 48.49
C LEU A 327 70.88 -33.07 47.36
N PHE A 328 72.20 -33.25 47.53
CA PHE A 328 73.18 -33.56 48.59
C PHE A 328 74.54 -33.01 48.04
N ALA A 329 75.44 -32.32 48.76
CA ALA A 329 76.38 -32.80 49.78
C ALA A 329 76.97 -34.21 49.55
N TYR A 330 77.99 -34.33 48.68
CA TYR A 330 79.32 -34.89 48.96
C TYR A 330 80.25 -34.68 47.76
#